data_AF-A0A2S8GI34-F1
#
_entry.id   AF-A0A2S8GI34-F1
#
_cell.length_a   1.000
_cell.length_b   1.000
_cell.length_c   1.000
_cell.angle_alpha   90.00
_cell.angle_beta   90.00
_cell.angle_gamma   90.00
#
_symmetry.space_group_name_H-M   'P 1'
#
loop_
_entity.id
_entity.type
_entity.pdbx_description
1 polymer ?
#
loop_
_entity_poly.entity_id
_entity_poly.type
_entity_poly.pdbx_seq_one_letter_code
_entity_poly.pdbx_strand_id
1 'polypeptide(L)'
;MSLAALKKLVPPPKPPDVDDFDARWKEFEKTHKRKLPRDYRDLVRTYGEGLLAGFYLLYSPLAESPWLNLAAVQERETQDLLQLRGSSPDRCPFPIYPEPGGLYPWGGDENGNTYFWLTSGPTNTWPVVQYEPRGTGFLRHDCSVTAFLTGVWKGEIQALAGGYPPITLRCPIETCAGWAKGSAAGPWYCEECSYEWNDREEMDASIEEIIAARPYRAKCYVQKDGRYAPAPSSKEPKNYAELIEAELED
;
A
#
# COMPACT_ATOMS: atom_id res chain seq x y z
N MET A 1 -4.91 -11.62 13.46
CA MET A 1 -6.20 -11.07 12.97
C MET A 1 -5.99 -10.07 11.83
N SER A 2 -4.96 -9.24 11.89
CA SER A 2 -4.57 -8.28 10.85
C SER A 2 -4.42 -8.89 9.45
N LEU A 3 -3.66 -9.97 9.27
CA LEU A 3 -3.47 -10.57 7.93
C LEU A 3 -4.80 -11.03 7.28
N ALA A 4 -5.73 -11.57 8.05
CA ALA A 4 -7.04 -11.97 7.54
C ALA A 4 -7.89 -10.75 7.11
N ALA A 5 -7.75 -9.62 7.80
CA ALA A 5 -8.38 -8.37 7.41
C ALA A 5 -7.73 -7.80 6.13
N LEU A 6 -6.40 -7.79 6.06
CA LEU A 6 -5.65 -7.38 4.87
C LEU A 6 -6.06 -8.19 3.64
N LYS A 7 -6.20 -9.51 3.75
CA LYS A 7 -6.68 -10.38 2.64
C LYS A 7 -8.07 -10.03 2.11
N LYS A 8 -8.93 -9.42 2.92
CA LYS A 8 -10.25 -8.95 2.48
C LYS A 8 -10.17 -7.61 1.73
N LEU A 9 -9.17 -6.79 2.03
CA LEU A 9 -8.95 -5.49 1.41
C LEU A 9 -8.09 -5.61 0.14
N VAL A 10 -7.07 -6.46 0.20
CA VAL A 10 -6.13 -6.78 -0.87
C VAL A 10 -6.16 -8.29 -1.08
N PRO A 11 -6.96 -8.81 -2.02
CA PRO A 11 -6.93 -10.23 -2.35
C PRO A 11 -5.50 -10.66 -2.71
N PRO A 12 -4.99 -11.78 -2.15
CA PRO A 12 -3.66 -12.24 -2.50
C PRO A 12 -3.60 -12.66 -3.97
N PRO A 13 -2.43 -12.56 -4.62
CA PRO A 13 -2.22 -13.17 -5.93
C PRO A 13 -2.40 -14.70 -5.83
N LYS A 14 -2.35 -15.40 -6.98
CA LYS A 14 -2.21 -16.86 -6.94
C LYS A 14 -1.01 -17.20 -6.02
N PRO A 15 -1.16 -18.17 -5.10
CA PRO A 15 -0.13 -18.45 -4.12
C PRO A 15 1.22 -18.62 -4.83
N PRO A 16 2.25 -17.87 -4.42
CA PRO A 16 3.56 -17.99 -5.04
C PRO A 16 4.06 -19.41 -4.79
N ASP A 17 4.41 -20.12 -5.87
CA ASP A 17 4.97 -21.46 -5.78
C ASP A 17 6.45 -21.34 -5.42
N VAL A 18 6.72 -21.15 -4.12
CA VAL A 18 8.08 -21.04 -3.59
C VAL A 18 8.46 -22.37 -2.98
N ASP A 19 9.28 -23.12 -3.71
CA ASP A 19 9.88 -24.35 -3.23
C ASP A 19 10.56 -24.13 -1.87
N ASP A 20 10.30 -25.05 -0.94
CA ASP A 20 10.94 -25.13 0.37
C ASP A 20 10.92 -23.83 1.20
N PHE A 21 9.88 -23.00 1.05
CA PHE A 21 9.75 -21.70 1.74
C PHE A 21 10.14 -21.74 3.22
N ASP A 22 9.61 -22.71 3.98
CA ASP A 22 9.86 -22.82 5.42
C ASP A 22 11.32 -23.18 5.75
N ALA A 23 11.97 -23.99 4.92
CA ALA A 23 13.38 -24.36 5.11
C ALA A 23 14.30 -23.18 4.78
N ARG A 24 14.07 -22.52 3.64
CA ARG A 24 14.84 -21.35 3.21
C ARG A 24 14.71 -20.19 4.19
N TRP A 25 13.52 -19.95 4.72
CA TRP A 25 13.30 -18.95 5.77
C TRP A 25 14.10 -19.26 7.04
N LYS A 26 14.05 -20.50 7.53
CA LYS A 26 14.81 -20.92 8.72
C LYS A 26 16.31 -20.82 8.50
N GLU A 27 16.78 -21.15 7.30
CA GLU A 27 18.19 -21.02 6.94
C GLU A 27 18.66 -19.57 6.97
N PHE A 28 17.87 -18.64 6.42
CA PHE A 28 18.12 -17.22 6.57
C PHE A 28 18.23 -16.80 8.04
N GLU A 29 17.23 -17.15 8.87
CA GLU A 29 17.22 -16.77 10.29
C GLU A 29 18.44 -17.32 11.04
N LYS A 30 18.90 -18.53 10.68
CA LYS A 30 20.10 -19.16 11.24
C LYS A 30 21.37 -18.43 10.79
N THR A 31 21.52 -18.17 9.50
CA THR A 31 22.71 -17.52 8.90
C THR A 31 22.89 -16.10 9.45
N HIS A 32 21.81 -15.33 9.51
CA HIS A 32 21.83 -13.96 10.01
C HIS A 32 21.63 -13.84 11.53
N LYS A 33 21.50 -14.98 12.23
CA LYS A 33 21.25 -15.08 13.68
C LYS A 33 20.11 -14.18 14.14
N ARG A 34 19.05 -14.09 13.34
CA ARG A 34 17.94 -13.15 13.52
C ARG A 34 16.63 -13.83 13.19
N LYS A 35 15.73 -13.88 14.16
CA LYS A 35 14.34 -14.21 13.90
C LYS A 35 13.62 -13.01 13.33
N LEU A 36 12.72 -13.25 12.39
CA LEU A 36 11.82 -12.24 11.84
C LEU A 36 10.42 -12.37 12.47
N PRO A 37 9.63 -11.29 12.50
CA PRO A 37 8.26 -11.34 13.02
C PRO A 37 7.42 -12.39 12.28
N ARG A 38 6.65 -13.18 13.03
CA ARG A 38 5.80 -14.23 12.47
C ARG A 38 4.76 -13.67 11.51
N ASP A 39 4.18 -12.51 11.82
CA ASP A 39 3.16 -11.89 10.98
C ASP A 39 3.70 -11.50 9.61
N TYR A 40 4.96 -11.06 9.55
CA TYR A 40 5.65 -10.76 8.31
C TYR A 40 5.99 -12.01 7.50
N ARG A 41 6.45 -13.09 8.13
CA ARG A 41 6.63 -14.37 7.44
C ARG A 41 5.32 -14.84 6.79
N ASP A 42 4.23 -14.80 7.56
CA ASP A 42 2.93 -15.23 7.08
C ASP A 42 2.40 -14.27 5.97
N LEU A 43 2.76 -12.98 6.00
CA LEU A 43 2.51 -12.00 4.93
C LEU A 43 3.26 -12.36 3.64
N VAL A 44 4.60 -12.52 3.70
CA VAL A 44 5.44 -12.84 2.53
C VAL A 44 5.04 -14.19 1.94
N ARG A 45 4.71 -15.19 2.77
CA ARG A 45 4.14 -16.47 2.29
C ARG A 45 2.82 -16.28 1.53
N THR A 46 2.00 -15.32 1.94
CA THR A 46 0.66 -15.13 1.37
C THR A 46 0.70 -14.31 0.08
N TYR A 47 1.52 -13.25 0.04
CA TYR A 47 1.54 -12.29 -1.07
C TYR A 47 2.74 -12.46 -2.00
N GLY A 48 3.75 -13.23 -1.59
CA GLY A 48 5.03 -13.32 -2.28
C GLY A 48 5.95 -12.15 -1.94
N GLU A 49 7.04 -12.08 -2.69
CA GLU A 49 8.00 -10.98 -2.67
C GLU A 49 7.70 -9.97 -3.79
N GLY A 50 8.17 -8.73 -3.63
CA GLY A 50 7.91 -7.66 -4.61
C GLY A 50 6.64 -6.87 -4.29
N LEU A 51 5.87 -6.50 -5.33
CA LEU A 51 4.78 -5.54 -5.19
C LEU A 51 3.53 -6.14 -4.52
N LEU A 52 3.22 -5.64 -3.33
CA LEU A 52 1.92 -5.77 -2.70
C LEU A 52 1.02 -4.63 -3.20
N ALA A 53 -0.12 -5.01 -3.79
CA ALA A 53 -1.12 -4.10 -4.35
C ALA A 53 -0.57 -3.08 -5.37
N GLY A 54 0.54 -3.42 -6.04
CA GLY A 54 1.14 -2.57 -7.06
C GLY A 54 1.80 -1.30 -6.52
N PHE A 55 2.19 -1.24 -5.24
CA PHE A 55 2.88 -0.06 -4.70
C PHE A 55 3.89 -0.38 -3.60
N TYR A 56 3.51 -1.16 -2.59
CA TYR A 56 4.41 -1.51 -1.49
C TYR A 56 5.34 -2.64 -1.92
N LEU A 57 6.64 -2.47 -1.73
CA LEU A 57 7.63 -3.51 -1.96
C LEU A 57 7.84 -4.31 -0.67
N LEU A 58 7.53 -5.61 -0.72
CA LEU A 58 7.89 -6.55 0.34
C LEU A 58 9.30 -7.09 0.06
N TYR A 59 10.23 -6.76 0.95
CA TYR A 59 11.52 -7.41 0.95
C TYR A 59 11.38 -8.87 1.38
N SER A 60 12.28 -9.72 0.93
CA SER A 60 12.18 -11.15 1.19
C SER A 60 13.57 -11.71 1.49
N PRO A 61 13.70 -12.56 2.52
CA PRO A 61 14.93 -13.29 2.75
C PRO A 61 15.19 -14.33 1.66
N LEU A 62 14.19 -14.63 0.82
CA LEU A 62 14.26 -15.61 -0.25
C LEU A 62 14.48 -14.96 -1.62
N ALA A 63 14.43 -13.62 -1.71
CA ALA A 63 14.57 -12.91 -2.97
C ALA A 63 15.98 -13.06 -3.54
N GLU A 64 16.06 -13.41 -4.82
CA GLU A 64 17.31 -13.49 -5.56
C GLU A 64 17.82 -12.10 -5.97
N SER A 65 16.89 -11.20 -6.31
CA SER A 65 17.23 -9.83 -6.66
C SER A 65 17.80 -9.09 -5.44
N PRO A 66 18.99 -8.48 -5.52
CA PRO A 66 19.57 -7.73 -4.41
C PRO A 66 18.74 -6.51 -4.02
N TRP A 67 17.84 -6.04 -4.88
CA TRP A 67 16.92 -4.93 -4.63
C TRP A 67 15.76 -5.31 -3.70
N LEU A 68 15.41 -6.58 -3.64
CA LEU A 68 14.36 -7.11 -2.77
C LEU A 68 14.90 -8.04 -1.68
N ASN A 69 16.16 -8.50 -1.80
CA ASN A 69 16.80 -9.35 -0.82
C ASN A 69 16.99 -8.60 0.50
N LEU A 70 16.36 -9.11 1.54
CA LEU A 70 16.24 -8.45 2.84
C LEU A 70 17.61 -8.18 3.51
N ALA A 71 18.61 -9.05 3.35
CA ALA A 71 19.95 -8.80 3.87
C ALA A 71 20.71 -7.75 3.04
N ALA A 72 20.66 -7.85 1.71
CA ALA A 72 21.31 -6.88 0.83
C ALA A 72 20.72 -5.47 0.99
N VAL A 73 19.40 -5.36 1.14
CA VAL A 73 18.73 -4.08 1.43
C VAL A 73 19.14 -3.58 2.82
N GLN A 74 19.17 -4.44 3.83
CA GLN A 74 19.61 -4.04 5.18
C GLN A 74 21.01 -3.42 5.16
N GLU A 75 21.96 -3.99 4.44
CA GLU A 75 23.31 -3.44 4.33
C GLU A 75 23.29 -2.04 3.71
N ARG A 76 22.56 -1.84 2.60
CA ARG A 76 22.44 -0.54 1.93
C ARG A 76 21.79 0.51 2.82
N GLU A 77 20.60 0.21 3.36
CA GLU A 77 19.87 1.15 4.22
C GLU A 77 20.68 1.51 5.47
N THR A 78 21.45 0.56 6.02
CA THR A 78 22.35 0.84 7.14
C THR A 78 23.42 1.86 6.76
N GLN A 79 24.05 1.71 5.60
CA GLN A 79 25.04 2.69 5.12
C GLN A 79 24.41 4.06 4.89
N ASP A 80 23.23 4.11 4.28
CA ASP A 80 22.53 5.36 3.99
C ASP A 80 22.12 6.08 5.30
N LEU A 81 21.63 5.34 6.28
CA LEU A 81 21.30 5.88 7.60
C LEU A 81 22.54 6.37 8.36
N LEU A 82 23.68 5.69 8.24
CA LEU A 82 24.95 6.13 8.81
C LEU A 82 25.45 7.43 8.19
N GLN A 83 25.35 7.55 6.86
CA GLN A 83 25.67 8.79 6.15
C GLN A 83 24.74 9.94 6.54
N LEU A 84 23.43 9.67 6.66
CA LEU A 84 22.45 10.64 7.14
C LEU A 84 22.80 11.11 8.55
N ARG A 85 23.10 10.18 9.47
CA ARG A 85 23.49 10.52 10.85
C ARG A 85 24.79 11.33 10.89
N GLY A 86 25.75 11.04 10.02
CA GLY A 86 27.02 11.80 9.95
C GLY A 86 26.85 13.22 9.40
N SER A 87 25.96 13.41 8.44
CA SER A 87 25.73 14.71 7.77
C SER A 87 24.64 15.55 8.43
N SER A 88 23.70 14.93 9.14
CA SER A 88 22.56 15.57 9.80
C SER A 88 22.09 14.72 10.99
N PRO A 89 22.81 14.74 12.12
CA PRO A 89 22.55 13.87 13.27
C PRO A 89 21.11 13.93 13.78
N ASP A 90 20.50 15.11 13.78
CA ASP A 90 19.15 15.34 14.29
C ASP A 90 18.04 14.74 13.39
N ARG A 91 18.38 14.28 12.16
CA ARG A 91 17.40 13.72 11.22
C ARG A 91 17.11 12.25 11.43
N CYS A 92 17.93 11.51 12.18
CA CYS A 92 17.69 10.10 12.51
C CYS A 92 17.64 9.90 14.04
N PRO A 93 16.45 9.89 14.65
CA PRO A 93 16.31 9.76 16.10
C PRO A 93 16.36 8.30 16.60
N PHE A 94 16.65 7.34 15.72
CA PHE A 94 16.62 5.90 16.02
C PHE A 94 18.02 5.28 16.01
N PRO A 95 18.26 4.20 16.78
CA PRO A 95 19.47 3.41 16.65
C PRO A 95 19.59 2.83 15.23
N ILE A 96 20.82 2.70 14.73
CA ILE A 96 21.10 2.16 13.40
C ILE A 96 21.74 0.80 13.55
N TYR A 97 21.26 -0.19 12.80
CA TYR A 97 21.82 -1.54 12.84
C TYR A 97 23.35 -1.52 12.63
N PRO A 98 24.16 -2.30 13.38
CA PRO A 98 23.79 -3.35 14.32
C PRO A 98 23.62 -2.90 15.78
N GLU A 99 23.45 -1.60 16.04
CA GLU A 99 23.18 -1.11 17.40
C GLU A 99 21.94 -1.83 18.01
N PRO A 100 21.92 -2.09 19.32
CA PRO A 100 20.75 -2.68 19.98
C PRO A 100 19.48 -1.87 19.71
N GLY A 101 18.44 -2.52 19.20
CA GLY A 101 17.20 -1.84 18.81
C GLY A 101 17.27 -1.13 17.46
N GLY A 102 18.32 -1.36 16.66
CA GLY A 102 18.52 -0.72 15.36
C GLY A 102 17.40 -0.94 14.37
N LEU A 103 17.21 0.04 13.47
CA LEU A 103 16.31 -0.06 12.33
C LEU A 103 16.72 -1.21 11.40
N TYR A 104 15.76 -2.04 11.01
CA TYR A 104 15.97 -3.16 10.09
C TYR A 104 14.88 -3.13 9.01
N PRO A 105 15.20 -3.02 7.71
CA PRO A 105 14.19 -2.79 6.68
C PRO A 105 13.35 -4.03 6.42
N TRP A 106 12.05 -3.83 6.19
CA TRP A 106 11.11 -4.88 5.79
C TRP A 106 10.39 -4.57 4.48
N GLY A 107 10.39 -3.31 4.05
CA GLY A 107 9.78 -2.96 2.79
C GLY A 107 10.16 -1.57 2.33
N GLY A 108 9.73 -1.26 1.12
CA GLY A 108 9.81 0.06 0.52
C GLY A 108 8.52 0.39 -0.21
N ASP A 109 8.52 1.48 -0.95
CA ASP A 109 7.48 1.78 -1.93
C ASP A 109 8.06 2.38 -3.21
N GLU A 110 7.20 2.56 -4.22
CA GLU A 110 7.62 3.09 -5.54
C GLU A 110 8.10 4.55 -5.51
N ASN A 111 7.92 5.26 -4.40
CA ASN A 111 8.40 6.63 -4.22
C ASN A 111 9.79 6.69 -3.56
N GLY A 112 10.37 5.53 -3.23
CA GLY A 112 11.67 5.42 -2.58
C GLY A 112 11.63 5.71 -1.09
N ASN A 113 10.47 5.54 -0.44
CA ASN A 113 10.41 5.49 1.02
C ASN A 113 10.79 4.10 1.52
N THR A 114 11.36 4.05 2.72
CA THR A 114 11.75 2.78 3.37
C THR A 114 10.94 2.58 4.64
N TYR A 115 10.56 1.33 4.89
CA TYR A 115 9.85 0.93 6.09
C TYR A 115 10.67 -0.09 6.88
N PHE A 116 10.80 0.18 8.17
CA PHE A 116 11.69 -0.52 9.09
C PHE A 116 10.92 -1.18 10.23
N TRP A 117 11.50 -2.24 10.77
CA TRP A 117 11.27 -2.66 12.13
C TRP A 117 12.23 -1.91 13.05
N LEU A 118 11.74 -1.44 14.18
CA LEU A 118 12.60 -1.08 15.30
C LEU A 118 12.86 -2.35 16.11
N THR A 119 14.08 -2.89 16.06
CA THR A 119 14.37 -4.23 16.59
C THR A 119 14.55 -4.30 18.11
N SER A 120 13.73 -3.55 18.85
CA SER A 120 13.74 -3.47 20.31
C SER A 120 12.78 -4.47 20.94
N GLY A 121 13.27 -5.31 21.86
CA GLY A 121 12.44 -6.26 22.60
C GLY A 121 12.09 -7.54 21.81
N PRO A 122 11.03 -8.26 22.20
CA PRO A 122 10.62 -9.50 21.55
C PRO A 122 10.34 -9.35 20.05
N THR A 123 10.79 -10.30 19.24
CA THR A 123 10.69 -10.24 17.76
C THR A 123 9.27 -9.98 17.24
N ASN A 124 8.24 -10.58 17.84
CA ASN A 124 6.86 -10.42 17.38
C ASN A 124 6.19 -9.11 17.84
N THR A 125 6.92 -8.23 18.53
CA THR A 125 6.41 -6.95 19.05
C THR A 125 7.21 -5.76 18.51
N TRP A 126 8.08 -5.97 17.51
CA TRP A 126 8.83 -4.88 16.90
C TRP A 126 7.88 -3.89 16.22
N PRO A 127 7.90 -2.60 16.59
CA PRO A 127 7.06 -1.59 15.95
C PRO A 127 7.59 -1.25 14.56
N VAL A 128 6.70 -0.70 13.74
CA VAL A 128 7.02 -0.21 12.40
C VAL A 128 7.52 1.23 12.49
N VAL A 129 8.53 1.57 11.70
CA VAL A 129 8.96 2.95 11.46
C VAL A 129 8.95 3.20 9.96
N GLN A 130 8.21 4.19 9.50
CA GLN A 130 8.26 4.66 8.12
C GLN A 130 9.30 5.78 8.00
N TYR A 131 10.00 5.85 6.88
CA TYR A 131 10.99 6.89 6.59
C TYR A 131 10.70 7.51 5.23
N GLU A 132 10.44 8.82 5.24
CA GLU A 132 10.24 9.65 4.06
C GLU A 132 11.45 10.58 3.87
N PRO A 133 12.46 10.21 3.05
CA PRO A 133 13.73 10.94 2.98
C PRO A 133 13.60 12.40 2.55
N ARG A 134 12.57 12.69 1.73
CA ARG A 134 12.31 14.00 1.11
C ARG A 134 11.17 14.77 1.76
N GLY A 135 10.60 14.25 2.86
CA GLY A 135 9.45 14.85 3.52
C GLY A 135 9.59 14.86 5.03
N THR A 136 8.62 14.26 5.71
CA THR A 136 8.44 14.31 7.17
C THR A 136 9.51 13.55 7.96
N GLY A 137 10.39 12.79 7.30
CA GLY A 137 11.43 12.02 7.95
C GLY A 137 10.86 10.73 8.55
N PHE A 138 11.22 10.43 9.80
CA PHE A 138 10.81 9.17 10.42
C PHE A 138 9.54 9.31 11.26
N LEU A 139 8.63 8.35 11.14
CA LEU A 139 7.45 8.23 12.01
C LEU A 139 7.29 6.80 12.50
N ARG A 140 7.11 6.64 13.82
CA ARG A 140 6.92 5.35 14.48
C ARG A 140 5.44 5.02 14.63
N HIS A 141 5.12 3.75 14.40
CA HIS A 141 3.80 3.15 14.59
C HIS A 141 3.94 1.91 15.49
N ASP A 142 3.29 1.94 16.66
CA ASP A 142 3.30 0.83 17.63
C ASP A 142 2.38 -0.32 17.22
N CYS A 143 2.66 -0.91 16.07
CA CYS A 143 1.91 -2.01 15.49
C CYS A 143 2.83 -2.94 14.69
N SER A 144 2.32 -4.14 14.36
CA SER A 144 3.04 -5.09 13.50
C SER A 144 2.90 -4.70 12.02
N VAL A 145 3.70 -5.27 11.12
CA VAL A 145 3.67 -4.92 9.68
C VAL A 145 2.28 -5.16 9.07
N THR A 146 1.66 -6.30 9.39
CA THR A 146 0.32 -6.60 8.88
C THR A 146 -0.74 -5.64 9.41
N ALA A 147 -0.60 -5.14 10.65
CA ALA A 147 -1.49 -4.14 11.21
C ALA A 147 -1.25 -2.75 10.60
N PHE A 148 0.01 -2.37 10.38
CA PHE A 148 0.39 -1.14 9.68
C PHE A 148 -0.25 -1.08 8.28
N LEU A 149 -0.01 -2.11 7.46
CA LEU A 149 -0.59 -2.20 6.12
C LEU A 149 -2.12 -2.16 6.19
N THR A 150 -2.75 -2.94 7.08
CA THR A 150 -4.21 -2.91 7.24
C THR A 150 -4.72 -1.50 7.59
N GLY A 151 -4.02 -0.79 8.48
CA GLY A 151 -4.36 0.58 8.84
C GLY A 151 -4.24 1.55 7.66
N VAL A 152 -3.19 1.39 6.84
CA VAL A 152 -3.05 2.13 5.57
C VAL A 152 -4.24 1.88 4.65
N TRP A 153 -4.58 0.62 4.38
CA TRP A 153 -5.70 0.29 3.49
C TRP A 153 -7.06 0.78 3.96
N LYS A 154 -7.22 0.97 5.27
CA LYS A 154 -8.45 1.52 5.85
C LYS A 154 -8.43 3.04 5.98
N GLY A 155 -7.31 3.70 5.69
CA GLY A 155 -7.11 5.13 5.94
C GLY A 155 -6.96 5.47 7.43
N GLU A 156 -6.73 4.50 8.31
CA GLU A 156 -6.43 4.70 9.74
C GLU A 156 -4.98 5.16 9.95
N ILE A 157 -4.08 4.82 9.01
CA ILE A 157 -2.68 5.26 8.96
C ILE A 157 -2.45 5.95 7.63
N GLN A 158 -1.85 7.14 7.66
CA GLN A 158 -1.52 7.87 6.44
C GLN A 158 -0.36 7.18 5.70
N ALA A 159 -0.60 6.79 4.45
CA ALA A 159 0.46 6.35 3.54
C ALA A 159 1.42 7.49 3.20
N LEU A 160 2.70 7.18 3.00
CA LEU A 160 3.69 8.14 2.51
C LEU A 160 3.49 8.47 1.01
N ALA A 161 2.88 7.58 0.22
CA ALA A 161 2.29 8.00 -1.04
C ALA A 161 1.01 8.79 -0.77
N GLY A 162 1.01 10.06 -1.18
CA GLY A 162 -0.17 10.91 -1.14
C GLY A 162 -1.39 10.18 -1.69
N GLY A 163 -2.31 9.84 -0.79
CA GLY A 163 -3.59 9.27 -1.19
C GLY A 163 -3.65 7.77 -1.51
N TYR A 164 -2.61 7.00 -1.18
CA TYR A 164 -2.61 5.55 -1.40
C TYR A 164 -3.27 4.76 -0.23
N PRO A 165 -4.02 3.67 -0.51
CA PRO A 165 -4.40 3.16 -1.82
C PRO A 165 -5.35 4.13 -2.53
N PRO A 166 -5.27 4.26 -3.87
CA PRO A 166 -6.19 5.13 -4.58
C PRO A 166 -7.62 4.64 -4.36
N ILE A 167 -8.52 5.58 -4.11
CA ILE A 167 -9.95 5.34 -4.19
C ILE A 167 -10.28 5.19 -5.67
N THR A 168 -10.82 4.03 -6.03
CA THR A 168 -11.25 3.73 -7.41
C THR A 168 -12.77 3.78 -7.48
N LEU A 169 -13.30 4.59 -8.40
CA LEU A 169 -14.72 4.77 -8.69
C LEU A 169 -14.97 4.53 -10.18
N ARG A 170 -16.22 4.20 -10.56
CA ARG A 170 -16.59 4.32 -11.98
C ARG A 170 -16.42 5.76 -12.42
N CYS A 171 -15.97 5.95 -13.65
CA CYS A 171 -15.79 7.29 -14.21
C CYS A 171 -17.17 7.98 -14.37
N PRO A 172 -17.35 9.20 -13.85
CA PRO A 172 -18.60 9.94 -13.98
C PRO A 172 -18.72 10.70 -15.31
N ILE A 173 -17.76 10.57 -16.23
CA ILE A 173 -17.88 11.20 -17.55
C ILE A 173 -18.87 10.42 -18.43
N GLU A 174 -19.77 11.13 -19.10
CA GLU A 174 -20.67 10.55 -20.11
C GLU A 174 -19.87 9.76 -21.14
N THR A 175 -20.40 8.64 -21.60
CA THR A 175 -19.80 7.70 -22.56
C THR A 175 -18.53 6.98 -22.09
N CYS A 176 -18.05 7.26 -20.87
CA CYS A 176 -16.88 6.60 -20.30
C CYS A 176 -17.28 5.43 -19.39
N ALA A 177 -16.87 4.22 -19.79
CA ALA A 177 -16.97 3.01 -18.97
C ALA A 177 -15.74 2.80 -18.05
N GLY A 178 -14.81 3.75 -18.03
CA GLY A 178 -13.54 3.62 -17.32
C GLY A 178 -13.63 3.71 -15.79
N TRP A 179 -12.44 3.78 -15.18
CA TRP A 179 -12.28 3.88 -13.74
C TRP A 179 -11.52 5.16 -13.40
N ALA A 180 -12.14 6.00 -12.58
CA ALA A 180 -11.49 7.16 -11.99
C ALA A 180 -10.73 6.71 -10.73
N LYS A 181 -9.44 7.04 -10.65
CA LYS A 181 -8.57 6.78 -9.52
C LYS A 181 -8.15 8.11 -8.91
N GLY A 182 -8.21 8.22 -7.60
CA GLY A 182 -7.73 9.40 -6.89
C GLY A 182 -7.68 9.18 -5.40
N SER A 183 -7.68 10.24 -4.61
CA SER A 183 -7.63 10.12 -3.16
C SER A 183 -8.44 11.18 -2.44
N ALA A 184 -8.52 11.07 -1.12
CA ALA A 184 -9.20 12.08 -0.30
C ALA A 184 -8.49 13.43 -0.31
N ALA A 185 -7.17 13.47 -0.54
CA ALA A 185 -6.34 14.65 -0.35
C ALA A 185 -5.64 15.13 -1.64
N GLY A 186 -6.00 14.57 -2.80
CA GLY A 186 -5.32 14.86 -4.07
C GLY A 186 -6.24 14.69 -5.28
N PRO A 187 -5.69 14.93 -6.48
CA PRO A 187 -6.45 14.90 -7.73
C PRO A 187 -6.92 13.49 -8.07
N TRP A 188 -7.88 13.44 -8.99
CA TRP A 188 -8.41 12.22 -9.58
C TRP A 188 -8.14 12.22 -11.07
N TYR A 189 -8.00 11.04 -11.65
CA TYR A 189 -7.81 10.88 -13.09
C TYR A 189 -8.45 9.58 -13.58
N CYS A 190 -8.91 9.57 -14.82
CA CYS A 190 -9.40 8.37 -15.50
C CYS A 190 -8.48 8.06 -16.69
N GLU A 191 -7.88 6.87 -16.71
CA GLU A 191 -6.95 6.46 -17.78
C GLU A 191 -7.67 6.26 -19.12
N GLU A 192 -8.96 5.88 -19.10
CA GLU A 192 -9.70 5.59 -20.32
C GLU A 192 -10.14 6.85 -21.09
N CYS A 193 -10.61 7.89 -20.40
CA CYS A 193 -11.04 9.14 -21.04
C CYS A 193 -10.05 10.30 -20.86
N SER A 194 -8.98 10.09 -20.09
CA SER A 194 -7.96 11.11 -19.74
C SER A 194 -8.53 12.34 -19.01
N TYR A 195 -9.75 12.29 -18.49
CA TYR A 195 -10.30 13.37 -17.69
C TYR A 195 -9.64 13.41 -16.31
N GLU A 196 -9.40 14.61 -15.80
CA GLU A 196 -8.78 14.89 -14.51
C GLU A 196 -9.72 15.77 -13.67
N TRP A 197 -9.79 15.46 -12.38
CA TRP A 197 -10.45 16.32 -11.37
C TRP A 197 -9.39 16.81 -10.39
N ASN A 198 -9.44 18.08 -10.04
CA ASN A 198 -8.41 18.70 -9.19
C ASN A 198 -8.42 18.15 -7.77
N ASP A 199 -9.60 17.81 -7.27
CA ASP A 199 -9.79 17.36 -5.90
C ASP A 199 -11.03 16.47 -5.75
N ARG A 200 -11.29 16.15 -4.49
CA ARG A 200 -12.38 15.28 -4.08
C ARG A 200 -13.77 15.91 -4.27
N GLU A 201 -13.89 17.23 -4.15
CA GLU A 201 -15.17 17.94 -4.27
C GLU A 201 -15.61 17.99 -5.72
N GLU A 202 -14.70 18.29 -6.63
CA GLU A 202 -14.96 18.27 -8.07
C GLU A 202 -15.38 16.87 -8.55
N MET A 203 -14.70 15.82 -8.07
CA MET A 203 -15.07 14.44 -8.37
C MET A 203 -16.48 14.09 -7.87
N ASP A 204 -16.83 14.45 -6.62
CA ASP A 204 -18.15 14.19 -6.06
C ASP A 204 -19.25 14.96 -6.83
N ALA A 205 -18.98 16.21 -7.24
CA ALA A 205 -19.90 17.02 -8.05
C ALA A 205 -20.16 16.38 -9.43
N SER A 206 -19.11 15.90 -10.12
CA SER A 206 -19.30 15.18 -11.40
C SER A 206 -20.14 13.90 -11.22
N ILE A 207 -20.01 13.19 -10.08
CA ILE A 207 -20.87 12.03 -9.79
C ILE A 207 -22.32 12.45 -9.62
N GLU A 208 -22.60 13.58 -8.97
CA GLU A 208 -23.97 14.09 -8.84
C GLU A 208 -24.56 14.47 -10.20
N GLU A 209 -23.80 15.17 -11.02
CA GLU A 209 -24.20 15.58 -12.38
C GLU A 209 -24.54 14.37 -13.26
N ILE A 210 -23.66 13.35 -13.30
CA ILE A 210 -23.90 12.17 -14.13
C ILE A 210 -25.07 11.32 -13.61
N ILE A 211 -25.29 11.27 -12.29
CA ILE A 211 -26.46 10.58 -11.72
C ILE A 211 -27.75 11.32 -12.11
N ALA A 212 -27.74 12.65 -12.08
CA ALA A 212 -28.88 13.44 -12.49
C ALA A 212 -29.19 13.27 -13.99
N ALA A 213 -28.16 13.25 -14.83
CA ALA A 213 -28.28 13.05 -16.27
C ALA A 213 -28.65 11.60 -16.65
N ARG A 214 -28.08 10.61 -15.94
CA ARG A 214 -28.20 9.17 -16.24
C ARG A 214 -28.44 8.37 -14.93
N PRO A 215 -29.69 8.29 -14.44
CA PRO A 215 -30.01 7.72 -13.12
C PRO A 215 -29.53 6.28 -12.87
N TYR A 216 -29.30 5.48 -13.92
CA TYR A 216 -28.77 4.13 -13.77
C TYR A 216 -27.34 4.12 -13.17
N ARG A 217 -26.56 5.19 -13.40
CA ARG A 217 -25.18 5.36 -12.89
C ARG A 217 -25.13 5.37 -11.36
N ALA A 218 -26.21 5.74 -10.67
CA ALA A 218 -26.31 5.74 -9.21
C ALA A 218 -25.99 4.37 -8.59
N LYS A 219 -26.22 3.28 -9.31
CA LYS A 219 -25.94 1.91 -8.84
C LYS A 219 -24.45 1.60 -8.68
N CYS A 220 -23.58 2.41 -9.28
CA CYS A 220 -22.12 2.26 -9.19
C CYS A 220 -21.52 2.93 -7.94
N TYR A 221 -22.31 3.71 -7.20
CA TYR A 221 -21.83 4.49 -6.06
C TYR A 221 -22.68 4.25 -4.79
N VAL A 222 -22.08 4.50 -3.63
CA VAL A 222 -22.77 4.60 -2.33
C VAL A 222 -22.27 5.84 -1.60
N GLN A 223 -23.13 6.52 -0.84
CA GLN A 223 -22.68 7.61 0.02
C GLN A 223 -22.23 7.09 1.38
N LYS A 224 -21.08 7.56 1.84
CA LYS A 224 -20.54 7.33 3.18
C LYS A 224 -19.97 8.65 3.69
N ASP A 225 -20.40 9.08 4.88
CA ASP A 225 -19.91 10.30 5.54
C ASP A 225 -19.93 11.55 4.62
N GLY A 226 -20.99 11.68 3.81
CA GLY A 226 -21.16 12.80 2.87
C GLY A 226 -20.31 12.73 1.59
N ARG A 227 -19.67 11.59 1.31
CA ARG A 227 -18.77 11.38 0.16
C ARG A 227 -19.16 10.13 -0.64
N TYR A 228 -18.96 10.11 -1.96
CA TYR A 228 -19.20 8.92 -2.78
C TYR A 228 -18.10 7.84 -2.62
N ALA A 229 -18.51 6.61 -2.43
CA ALA A 229 -17.63 5.44 -2.37
C ALA A 229 -18.08 4.41 -3.41
N PRO A 230 -17.22 3.48 -3.84
CA PRO A 230 -17.62 2.49 -4.83
C PRO A 230 -18.72 1.59 -4.26
N ALA A 231 -19.76 1.36 -5.04
CA ALA A 231 -20.74 0.33 -4.71
C ALA A 231 -20.13 -1.07 -4.87
N PRO A 232 -20.62 -2.09 -4.14
CA PRO A 232 -20.27 -3.48 -4.43
C PRO A 232 -20.55 -3.81 -5.89
N SER A 233 -19.65 -4.56 -6.55
CA SER A 233 -19.81 -4.95 -7.95
C SER A 233 -21.12 -5.69 -8.25
N SER A 234 -21.71 -6.35 -7.25
CA SER A 234 -23.01 -7.01 -7.35
C SER A 234 -24.20 -6.05 -7.53
N LYS A 235 -24.03 -4.75 -7.25
CA LYS A 235 -25.05 -3.72 -7.46
C LYS A 235 -24.97 -3.08 -8.84
N GLU A 236 -23.81 -3.17 -9.50
CA GLU A 236 -23.62 -2.60 -10.84
C GLU A 236 -24.60 -3.24 -11.85
N PRO A 237 -25.19 -2.47 -12.78
CA PRO A 237 -26.01 -3.03 -13.84
C PRO A 237 -25.23 -4.10 -14.62
N LYS A 238 -25.84 -5.27 -14.84
CA LYS A 238 -25.19 -6.35 -15.60
C LYS A 238 -24.87 -5.95 -17.04
N ASN A 239 -25.68 -5.06 -17.61
CA ASN A 239 -25.53 -4.51 -18.95
C ASN A 239 -24.91 -3.10 -18.93
N TYR A 240 -24.04 -2.80 -17.95
CA TYR A 240 -23.46 -1.46 -17.79
C TYR A 240 -22.79 -0.96 -19.08
N ALA A 241 -22.02 -1.80 -19.77
CA ALA A 241 -21.37 -1.41 -21.03
C ALA A 241 -22.37 -0.97 -22.12
N GLU A 242 -23.48 -1.71 -22.30
CA GLU A 242 -24.53 -1.36 -23.26
C GLU A 242 -25.21 -0.04 -22.89
N LEU A 243 -25.44 0.20 -21.59
CA LEU A 243 -26.01 1.46 -21.11
C LEU A 243 -25.08 2.65 -21.35
N ILE A 244 -23.75 2.45 -21.31
CA ILE A 244 -22.76 3.47 -21.62
C ILE A 244 -22.74 3.78 -23.11
N GLU A 245 -22.75 2.76 -23.96
CA GLU A 245 -22.78 2.93 -25.42
C GLU A 245 -24.02 3.71 -25.86
N ALA A 246 -25.17 3.46 -25.25
CA ALA A 246 -26.42 4.19 -25.52
C ALA A 246 -26.35 5.68 -25.15
N GLU A 247 -25.42 6.12 -24.30
CA GLU A 247 -25.26 7.55 -23.98
C GLU A 247 -24.76 8.38 -25.18
N LEU A 248 -24.16 7.75 -26.20
CA LEU A 248 -23.73 8.41 -27.44
C LEU A 248 -24.89 8.74 -28.39
N GLU A 249 -26.03 8.10 -28.20
CA GLU A 249 -27.18 8.15 -29.11
C GLU A 249 -28.30 9.09 -28.63
N ASP A 250 -28.20 9.60 -27.39
CA ASP A 250 -29.13 10.52 -26.71
C ASP A 250 -28.64 11.98 -26.78
#